data_AF-A0A3B8QD55-F1
#
_entry.id   AF-A0A3B8QD55-F1
#
_cell.length_a   1.000
_cell.length_b   1.000
_cell.length_c   1.000
_cell.angle_alpha   90.00
_cell.angle_beta   90.00
_cell.angle_gamma   90.00
#
_symmetry.space_group_name_H-M   'P 1'
#
loop_
_entity.id
_entity.type
_entity.pdbx_description
1 polymer ?
#
loop_
_entity_poly.entity_id
_entity_poly.type
_entity_poly.pdbx_seq_one_letter_code
_entity_poly.pdbx_strand_id
1 'polypeptide(L)'
;MPKEKIFAQARDELFSHINRCGVLSATDDDRTTWMTETIDYIGERYPDLVDPDLRELHAVGIRFCQPAINNVPAAVAAEPVSGADAETTVAATATDASVVVEVPEVVDAPEVAEVPEVVDAPEAAARPVSQTS
;
A
#
# COMPACT_ATOMS: atom_id res chain seq x y z
N MET A 1 -0.75 -14.42 27.35
CA MET A 1 -1.17 -15.80 27.01
C MET A 1 0.03 -16.52 26.37
N PRO A 2 0.10 -17.86 26.24
CA PRO A 2 1.21 -18.48 25.49
C PRO A 2 1.19 -18.04 24.03
N LYS A 3 2.38 -17.81 23.46
CA LYS A 3 2.56 -17.15 22.15
C LYS A 3 1.81 -17.86 21.01
N GLU A 4 1.85 -19.20 20.96
CA GLU A 4 1.12 -19.95 19.92
C GLU A 4 -0.39 -19.70 19.92
N LYS A 5 -1.00 -19.41 21.09
CA LYS A 5 -2.44 -19.06 21.15
C LYS A 5 -2.71 -17.66 20.62
N ILE A 6 -1.78 -16.72 20.83
CA ILE A 6 -1.87 -15.36 20.28
C ILE A 6 -1.74 -15.42 18.75
N PHE A 7 -0.76 -16.17 18.24
CA PHE A 7 -0.58 -16.40 16.80
C PHE A 7 -1.81 -17.07 16.16
N ALA A 8 -2.36 -18.12 16.78
CA ALA A 8 -3.57 -18.77 16.30
C ALA A 8 -4.77 -17.80 16.24
N GLN A 9 -4.95 -16.97 17.26
CA GLN A 9 -6.02 -15.97 17.32
C GLN A 9 -5.85 -14.90 16.21
N ALA A 10 -4.64 -14.37 16.03
CA ALA A 10 -4.33 -13.41 14.97
C ALA A 10 -4.54 -13.99 13.55
N ARG A 11 -4.19 -15.27 13.36
CA ARG A 11 -4.42 -16.01 12.11
C ARG A 11 -5.91 -16.19 11.82
N ASP A 12 -6.70 -16.55 12.83
CA ASP A 12 -8.14 -16.74 12.66
C ASP A 12 -8.86 -15.38 12.42
N GLU A 13 -8.35 -14.29 13.01
CA GLU A 13 -8.79 -12.91 12.74
C GLU A 13 -8.41 -12.43 11.31
N LEU A 14 -7.22 -12.79 10.80
CA LEU A 14 -6.84 -12.51 9.40
C LEU A 14 -7.78 -13.22 8.42
N PHE A 15 -8.05 -14.51 8.62
CA PHE A 15 -8.98 -15.26 7.77
C PHE A 15 -10.41 -14.71 7.84
N SER A 16 -10.84 -14.20 9.00
CA SER A 16 -12.12 -13.47 9.13
C SER A 16 -12.16 -12.22 8.24
N HIS A 17 -11.08 -11.41 8.23
CA HIS A 17 -10.98 -10.23 7.36
C HIS A 17 -10.97 -10.60 5.87
N ILE A 18 -10.16 -11.59 5.45
CA ILE A 18 -10.09 -12.05 4.05
C ILE A 18 -11.48 -12.46 3.55
N ASN A 19 -12.19 -13.29 4.32
CA ASN A 19 -13.51 -13.80 3.94
C ASN A 19 -14.62 -12.73 3.98
N ARG A 20 -14.49 -11.71 4.85
CA ARG A 20 -15.48 -10.63 4.95
C ARG A 20 -15.29 -9.54 3.90
N CYS A 21 -14.05 -9.21 3.55
CA CYS A 21 -13.71 -8.14 2.61
C CYS A 21 -13.70 -8.60 1.14
N GLY A 22 -13.67 -9.91 0.87
CA GLY A 22 -13.74 -10.43 -0.51
C GLY A 22 -12.48 -10.19 -1.35
N VAL A 23 -11.34 -9.95 -0.71
CA VAL A 23 -10.02 -9.69 -1.35
C VAL A 23 -9.55 -10.81 -2.30
N LEU A 24 -10.17 -11.98 -2.21
CA LEU A 24 -9.99 -13.10 -3.15
C LEU A 24 -10.29 -12.72 -4.61
N SER A 25 -11.18 -11.74 -4.85
CA SER A 25 -11.55 -11.27 -6.19
C SER A 25 -10.73 -10.06 -6.67
N ALA A 26 -9.81 -9.54 -5.85
CA ALA A 26 -8.96 -8.39 -6.21
C ALA A 26 -7.77 -8.80 -7.11
N THR A 27 -7.11 -7.81 -7.71
CA THR A 27 -5.84 -8.05 -8.43
C THR A 27 -4.75 -8.50 -7.45
N ASP A 28 -3.63 -9.03 -7.96
CA ASP A 28 -2.54 -9.51 -7.08
C ASP A 28 -1.85 -8.36 -6.33
N ASP A 29 -1.67 -7.21 -6.98
CA ASP A 29 -1.12 -5.98 -6.39
C ASP A 29 -2.06 -5.39 -5.33
N ASP A 30 -3.37 -5.27 -5.61
CA ASP A 30 -4.36 -4.78 -4.64
C ASP A 30 -4.44 -5.71 -3.42
N ARG A 31 -4.44 -7.02 -3.67
CA ARG A 31 -4.43 -8.06 -2.62
C ARG A 31 -3.17 -7.99 -1.76
N THR A 32 -2.01 -7.76 -2.36
CA THR A 32 -0.73 -7.68 -1.63
C THR A 32 -0.64 -6.41 -0.79
N THR A 33 -1.14 -5.29 -1.32
CA THR A 33 -1.27 -4.02 -0.59
C THR A 33 -2.19 -4.21 0.61
N TRP A 34 -3.42 -4.70 0.38
CA TRP A 34 -4.40 -4.99 1.44
C TRP A 34 -3.87 -5.95 2.50
N MET A 35 -3.11 -6.98 2.10
CA MET A 35 -2.51 -7.93 3.03
C MET A 35 -1.45 -7.27 3.90
N THR A 36 -0.65 -6.35 3.34
CA THR A 36 0.35 -5.59 4.10
C THR A 36 -0.34 -4.73 5.16
N GLU A 37 -1.29 -3.88 4.75
CA GLU A 37 -2.06 -3.01 5.65
C GLU A 37 -2.81 -3.79 6.75
N THR A 38 -3.36 -4.96 6.41
CA THR A 38 -4.05 -5.83 7.37
C THR A 38 -3.08 -6.46 8.38
N ILE A 39 -1.84 -6.73 7.98
CA ILE A 39 -0.80 -7.28 8.88
C ILE A 39 -0.26 -6.19 9.81
N ASP A 40 -0.10 -4.95 9.34
CA ASP A 40 0.23 -3.81 10.20
C ASP A 40 -0.84 -3.62 11.29
N TYR A 41 -2.12 -3.61 10.92
CA TYR A 41 -3.26 -3.56 11.87
C TYR A 41 -3.24 -4.70 12.89
N ILE A 42 -2.89 -5.92 12.47
CA ILE A 42 -2.78 -7.07 13.37
C ILE A 42 -1.56 -6.90 14.30
N GLY A 43 -0.45 -6.34 13.82
CA GLY A 43 0.72 -6.00 14.64
C GLY A 43 0.39 -5.00 15.75
N GLU A 44 -0.34 -3.93 15.42
CA GLU A 44 -0.82 -2.94 16.41
C GLU A 44 -1.75 -3.56 17.46
N ARG A 45 -2.61 -4.50 17.05
CA ARG A 45 -3.55 -5.20 17.96
C ARG A 45 -2.86 -6.22 18.87
N TYR A 46 -1.84 -6.90 18.36
CA TYR A 46 -1.15 -8.00 19.04
C TYR A 46 0.34 -7.69 19.24
N PRO A 47 0.72 -6.76 20.13
CA PRO A 47 2.10 -6.33 20.34
C PRO A 47 3.04 -7.42 20.90
N ASP A 48 2.51 -8.59 21.30
CA ASP A 48 3.26 -9.81 21.64
C ASP A 48 3.71 -10.62 20.40
N LEU A 49 3.23 -10.27 19.20
CA LEU A 49 3.75 -10.78 17.92
C LEU A 49 4.93 -9.92 17.49
N VAL A 50 6.01 -10.56 17.09
CA VAL A 50 7.22 -9.89 16.57
C VAL A 50 7.28 -10.05 15.05
N ASP A 51 8.14 -9.28 14.39
CA ASP A 51 8.31 -9.26 12.94
C ASP A 51 8.34 -10.63 12.24
N PRO A 52 9.02 -11.69 12.73
CA PRO A 52 8.95 -13.00 12.08
C PRO A 52 7.56 -13.64 12.14
N ASP A 53 6.78 -13.45 13.21
CA ASP A 53 5.41 -13.98 13.29
C ASP A 53 4.49 -13.24 12.32
N LEU A 54 4.60 -11.91 12.26
CA LEU A 54 3.81 -11.07 11.35
C LEU A 54 4.15 -11.39 9.87
N ARG A 55 5.43 -11.64 9.56
CA ARG A 55 5.88 -12.08 8.24
C ARG A 55 5.38 -13.49 7.88
N GLU A 56 5.37 -14.41 8.84
CA GLU A 56 4.77 -15.74 8.64
C GLU A 56 3.27 -15.63 8.38
N LEU A 57 2.57 -14.82 9.17
CA LEU A 57 1.14 -14.58 9.04
C LEU A 57 0.78 -13.95 7.68
N HIS A 58 1.56 -12.97 7.22
CA HIS A 58 1.45 -12.41 5.86
C HIS A 58 1.62 -13.50 4.78
N ALA A 59 2.68 -14.31 4.88
CA ALA A 59 2.94 -15.39 3.93
C ALA A 59 1.85 -16.46 3.91
N VAL A 60 1.23 -16.77 5.06
CA VAL A 60 0.07 -17.65 5.16
C VAL A 60 -1.17 -17.02 4.52
N GLY A 61 -1.43 -15.72 4.76
CA GLY A 61 -2.53 -14.98 4.16
C GLY A 61 -2.47 -14.92 2.63
N ILE A 62 -1.31 -14.57 2.05
CA ILE A 62 -1.11 -14.56 0.59
C ILE A 62 -1.37 -15.94 -0.01
N ARG A 63 -0.82 -17.01 0.59
CA ARG A 63 -1.03 -18.39 0.11
C ARG A 63 -2.48 -18.84 0.21
N PHE A 64 -3.21 -18.42 1.24
CA PHE A 64 -4.63 -18.72 1.40
C PHE A 64 -5.47 -18.09 0.27
N CYS A 65 -5.07 -16.91 -0.21
CA CYS A 65 -5.72 -16.21 -1.30
C CYS A 65 -5.32 -16.69 -2.70
N GLN A 66 -4.32 -17.58 -2.83
CA GLN A 66 -3.93 -18.15 -4.13
C GLN A 66 -4.97 -19.17 -4.61
N PRO A 67 -5.33 -19.18 -5.90
CA PRO A 67 -6.27 -20.17 -6.43
C PRO A 67 -5.70 -21.58 -6.24
N ALA A 68 -6.53 -22.49 -5.73
CA ALA A 68 -6.13 -23.89 -5.55
C ALA A 68 -5.74 -24.49 -6.91
N ILE A 69 -4.45 -24.80 -7.09
CA ILE A 69 -3.93 -25.48 -8.28
C ILE A 69 -4.58 -26.86 -8.35
N ASN A 70 -5.62 -26.98 -9.17
CA ASN A 70 -6.15 -28.28 -9.55
C ASN A 70 -5.12 -28.92 -10.49
N ASN A 71 -4.45 -30.00 -10.05
CA ASN A 71 -3.43 -30.73 -10.82
C ASN A 71 -4.00 -31.52 -12.02
N VAL A 72 -5.14 -31.09 -12.59
CA VAL A 72 -5.56 -31.51 -13.92
C VAL A 72 -4.72 -30.75 -14.96
N PRO A 73 -4.27 -31.39 -16.05
CA PRO A 73 -3.55 -30.69 -17.10
C PRO A 73 -4.44 -29.60 -17.70
N ALA A 74 -3.98 -28.36 -17.59
CA ALA A 74 -4.75 -27.17 -17.99
C ALA A 74 -4.93 -27.10 -19.51
N ALA A 75 -6.05 -27.61 -19.99
CA ALA A 75 -6.58 -27.31 -21.31
C ALA A 75 -7.63 -26.19 -21.19
N VAL A 76 -7.30 -25.02 -21.74
CA VAL A 76 -8.19 -23.91 -22.17
C VAL A 76 -9.26 -23.38 -21.19
N ALA A 77 -9.06 -22.16 -20.69
CA ALA A 77 -10.12 -21.14 -20.50
C ALA A 77 -9.57 -19.78 -20.02
N ALA A 78 -9.13 -18.91 -20.94
CA ALA A 78 -9.00 -17.46 -20.71
C ALA A 78 -8.92 -16.70 -22.06
N GLU A 79 -9.92 -16.91 -22.92
CA GLU A 79 -10.09 -16.11 -24.15
C GLU A 79 -10.70 -14.75 -23.79
N PRO A 80 -10.12 -13.61 -24.20
CA PRO A 80 -10.75 -12.30 -24.00
C PRO A 80 -11.84 -12.08 -25.05
N VAL A 81 -13.11 -12.17 -24.62
CA VAL A 81 -14.25 -11.79 -25.48
C VAL A 81 -14.29 -10.26 -25.67
N SER A 82 -13.61 -9.81 -26.72
CA SER A 82 -13.82 -8.49 -27.31
C SER A 82 -15.20 -8.44 -27.96
N GLY A 83 -16.07 -7.55 -27.49
CA GLY A 83 -17.41 -7.34 -28.01
C GLY A 83 -17.55 -5.96 -28.62
N ALA A 84 -17.36 -5.84 -29.94
CA ALA A 84 -17.65 -4.65 -30.71
C ALA A 84 -18.20 -5.03 -32.08
N ASP A 85 -19.47 -4.69 -32.34
CA ASP A 85 -19.87 -4.14 -33.65
C ASP A 85 -21.20 -3.36 -33.53
N ALA A 86 -21.21 -2.18 -34.15
CA ALA A 86 -22.26 -1.51 -34.93
C ALA A 86 -23.74 -1.50 -34.49
N GLU A 87 -24.59 -0.51 -34.83
CA GLU A 87 -24.55 0.86 -35.38
C GLU A 87 -26.00 1.13 -35.84
N THR A 88 -26.55 2.35 -35.63
CA THR A 88 -27.72 2.99 -36.32
C THR A 88 -28.40 3.92 -35.30
N THR A 89 -28.06 5.21 -35.23
CA THR A 89 -28.58 6.36 -36.02
C THR A 89 -30.12 6.56 -35.89
N VAL A 90 -30.70 7.76 -35.83
CA VAL A 90 -30.26 9.13 -36.22
C VAL A 90 -30.92 10.22 -35.32
N ALA A 91 -30.30 11.42 -35.34
CA ALA A 91 -30.91 12.77 -35.34
C ALA A 91 -31.24 13.45 -33.98
N ALA A 92 -30.49 14.48 -33.55
CA ALA A 92 -30.51 15.92 -33.97
C ALA A 92 -31.48 16.75 -33.09
N THR A 93 -31.27 18.04 -32.76
CA THR A 93 -30.42 19.13 -33.32
C THR A 93 -29.81 20.06 -32.26
N ALA A 94 -28.86 20.91 -32.71
CA ALA A 94 -28.29 22.15 -32.13
C ALA A 94 -29.21 23.01 -31.22
N THR A 95 -28.73 23.93 -30.36
CA THR A 95 -27.73 25.03 -30.52
C THR A 95 -27.29 25.45 -29.09
N ASP A 96 -26.09 25.94 -28.78
CA ASP A 96 -25.60 27.30 -29.04
C ASP A 96 -24.13 27.47 -28.61
N ALA A 97 -23.45 28.48 -29.15
CA ALA A 97 -22.04 28.76 -28.88
C ALA A 97 -21.82 30.16 -28.30
N SER A 98 -21.01 30.26 -27.24
CA SER A 98 -20.14 31.42 -27.09
C SER A 98 -18.91 31.14 -26.21
N VAL A 99 -17.89 31.94 -26.44
CA VAL A 99 -16.52 31.84 -25.91
C VAL A 99 -16.35 32.69 -24.65
N VAL A 100 -15.45 32.29 -23.76
CA VAL A 100 -14.42 33.20 -23.21
C VAL A 100 -13.19 32.39 -22.79
N VAL A 101 -12.04 32.80 -23.32
CA VAL A 101 -10.72 32.52 -22.74
C VAL A 101 -10.56 33.40 -21.51
N GLU A 102 -10.07 32.85 -20.39
CA GLU A 102 -9.10 33.54 -19.53
C GLU A 102 -8.12 32.54 -18.91
N VAL A 103 -6.82 32.86 -19.02
CA VAL A 103 -5.72 32.27 -18.26
C VAL A 103 -5.15 33.39 -17.38
N PRO A 104 -5.09 33.18 -16.05
CA PRO A 104 -4.13 33.87 -15.22
C PRO A 104 -3.17 32.90 -14.52
N GLU A 105 -1.92 32.98 -14.97
CA GLU A 105 -0.63 33.03 -14.23
C GLU A 105 -0.49 32.54 -12.76
N VAL A 106 0.69 32.00 -12.48
CA VAL A 106 1.20 31.48 -11.20
C VAL A 106 1.73 32.58 -10.26
N VAL A 107 1.27 32.57 -9.00
CA VAL A 107 1.90 33.07 -7.74
C VAL A 107 1.22 32.35 -6.55
N ASP A 108 1.81 32.02 -5.40
CA ASP A 108 3.22 31.88 -4.94
C ASP A 108 3.24 30.84 -3.76
N ALA A 109 4.38 30.61 -3.09
CA ALA A 109 4.50 29.78 -1.87
C ALA A 109 4.07 30.54 -0.58
N PRO A 110 3.91 29.85 0.59
CA PRO A 110 5.06 29.45 1.43
C PRO A 110 4.96 27.98 1.91
N GLU A 111 6.02 27.18 1.76
CA GLU A 111 7.20 27.04 2.66
C GLU A 111 6.98 26.01 3.78
N VAL A 112 7.97 25.13 3.93
CA VAL A 112 7.93 23.91 4.74
C VAL A 112 8.19 24.24 6.21
N ALA A 113 7.32 23.79 7.10
CA ALA A 113 7.55 23.92 8.54
C ALA A 113 8.59 22.90 9.05
N GLU A 114 9.69 23.44 9.57
CA GLU A 114 10.59 22.89 10.60
C GLU A 114 11.18 21.47 10.42
N VAL A 115 12.49 21.44 10.12
CA VAL A 115 13.41 20.46 10.71
C VAL A 115 14.55 21.23 11.39
N PRO A 116 14.64 21.28 12.73
CA PRO A 116 15.77 21.90 13.41
C PRO A 116 17.00 21.00 13.36
N GLU A 117 17.96 21.34 12.49
CA GLU A 117 19.30 20.74 12.50
C GLU A 117 20.10 21.29 13.69
N VAL A 118 20.23 20.48 14.76
CA VAL A 118 21.21 20.74 15.82
C VAL A 118 22.54 20.09 15.41
N VAL A 119 23.42 20.88 14.79
CA VAL A 119 24.86 20.62 14.88
C VAL A 119 25.43 21.52 15.97
N ASP A 120 25.76 20.93 17.11
CA ASP A 120 26.53 21.63 18.14
C ASP A 120 28.01 21.64 17.71
N ALA A 121 28.52 22.81 17.38
CA ALA A 121 29.94 23.01 17.13
C ALA A 121 30.37 24.42 17.54
N PRO A 122 30.98 24.55 18.73
CA PRO A 122 32.02 25.56 18.91
C PRO A 122 33.19 25.04 19.75
N GLU A 123 34.22 24.44 19.12
CA GLU A 123 35.56 24.40 19.72
C GLU A 123 36.43 25.50 19.12
N ALA A 124 36.52 26.62 19.84
CA ALA A 124 37.44 27.71 19.53
C ALA A 124 37.97 28.36 20.82
N ALA A 125 39.07 27.85 21.37
CA ALA A 125 39.98 28.65 22.20
C ALA A 125 41.36 28.00 22.39
N ALA A 126 42.37 28.65 21.84
CA ALA A 126 43.80 28.36 22.00
C ALA A 126 44.28 28.24 23.46
N ARG A 127 45.39 27.51 23.66
CA ARG A 127 46.74 28.08 23.95
C ARG A 127 47.81 26.97 24.12
N PRO A 128 49.10 27.25 23.83
CA PRO A 128 50.17 26.26 23.95
C PRO A 128 50.68 26.14 25.38
N VAL A 129 51.08 24.92 25.78
CA VAL A 129 51.90 24.67 26.97
C VAL A 129 53.22 24.04 26.58
N SER A 130 54.32 24.72 26.90
CA SER A 130 55.67 24.18 26.78
C SER A 130 55.89 23.13 27.87
N GLN A 131 56.48 21.98 27.53
CA GLN A 131 57.27 21.24 28.50
C GLN A 131 58.51 20.62 27.85
N THR A 132 59.64 20.92 28.48
CA THR A 132 60.96 20.35 28.25
C THR A 132 61.11 19.07 29.07
N SER A 133 61.76 18.04 28.50
CA SER A 133 62.77 17.24 29.21
C SER A 133 63.59 16.40 28.23
#